data_AF-A0A1X7T5P8-F1
#
_entry.id   AF-A0A1X7T5P8-F1
#
_cell.length_a   1.000
_cell.length_b   1.000
_cell.length_c   1.000
_cell.angle_alpha   90.00
_cell.angle_beta   90.00
_cell.angle_gamma   90.00
#
_symmetry.space_group_name_H-M   'P 1'
#
loop_
_entity.id
_entity.type
_entity.pdbx_description
1 polymer ?
#
loop_
_entity_poly.entity_id
_entity_poly.type
_entity_poly.pdbx_seq_one_letter_code
_entity_poly.pdbx_strand_id
1 'polypeptide(L)'
;MNENGAADKLDQEKCKAKAIDIFNTHHPLLSQSLSDPVSVAIMLQRESVIRGQVLASVESASPSVPNQREVLLAAIIVAIESKYSSLQTFASVLCKFTGNVKLGTVIQRDYDTQFSTDEFVNIEMEEDSSTGTVTPSSPHTPTAPTVEIPVRKSKSREFSSIRASLARMIFKVSKAITQKSPPLIDLKSLICLFNSDLKGKLAECNDISSVVHVIEGECSLTDIELLETVVEEFEV
;
A
#
# COMPACT_ATOMS: atom_id res chain seq x y z
N MET A 1 -41.76 6.83 5.84
CA MET A 1 -40.65 7.75 6.16
C MET A 1 -39.37 6.92 6.21
N ASN A 2 -38.35 7.28 5.42
CA ASN A 2 -37.10 6.51 5.30
C ASN A 2 -36.15 6.91 6.42
N GLU A 3 -36.17 6.16 7.52
CA GLU A 3 -35.35 6.38 8.73
C GLU A 3 -33.84 6.31 8.43
N ASN A 4 -33.42 5.52 7.45
CA ASN A 4 -32.01 5.42 7.03
C ASN A 4 -31.49 6.72 6.37
N GLY A 5 -32.34 7.45 5.63
CA GLY A 5 -31.93 8.69 4.98
C GLY A 5 -31.64 9.84 5.96
N ALA A 6 -32.20 9.79 7.17
CA ALA A 6 -31.92 10.77 8.22
C ALA A 6 -30.59 10.48 8.94
N ALA A 7 -30.27 9.20 9.18
CA ALA A 7 -29.02 8.78 9.80
C ALA A 7 -27.81 9.07 8.87
N ASP A 8 -27.89 8.71 7.59
CA ASP A 8 -26.81 8.95 6.62
C ASP A 8 -26.49 10.45 6.46
N LYS A 9 -27.52 11.29 6.51
CA LYS A 9 -27.37 12.75 6.45
C LYS A 9 -26.69 13.31 7.69
N LEU A 10 -27.04 12.80 8.88
CA LEU A 10 -26.42 13.21 10.14
C LEU A 10 -24.93 12.82 10.20
N ASP A 11 -24.59 11.61 9.76
CA ASP A 11 -23.21 11.15 9.69
C ASP A 11 -22.38 11.94 8.66
N GLN A 12 -22.98 12.32 7.53
CA GLN A 12 -22.32 13.16 6.54
C GLN A 12 -21.99 14.56 7.09
N GLU A 13 -22.93 15.20 7.80
CA GLU A 13 -22.70 16.51 8.42
C GLU A 13 -21.63 16.45 9.52
N LYS A 14 -21.62 15.37 10.31
CA LYS A 14 -20.56 15.13 11.30
C LYS A 14 -19.19 14.97 10.66
N CYS A 15 -19.11 14.25 9.53
CA CYS A 15 -17.86 14.10 8.77
C CYS A 15 -17.36 15.43 8.19
N LYS A 16 -18.26 16.25 7.65
CA LYS A 16 -17.90 17.60 7.16
C LYS A 16 -17.36 18.48 8.30
N ALA A 17 -18.04 18.49 9.44
CA ALA A 17 -17.61 19.28 10.60
C ALA A 17 -16.19 18.90 11.07
N LYS A 18 -15.89 17.60 11.15
CA LYS A 18 -14.54 17.11 11.47
C LYS A 18 -13.48 17.54 10.46
N ALA A 19 -13.81 17.49 9.16
CA ALA A 19 -12.86 17.90 8.13
C ALA A 19 -12.57 19.40 8.20
N ILE A 20 -13.60 20.22 8.42
CA ILE A 20 -13.44 21.66 8.64
C ILE A 20 -12.60 21.95 9.88
N ASP A 21 -12.79 21.22 10.98
CA ASP A 21 -11.99 21.36 12.20
C ASP A 21 -10.49 21.08 11.96
N ILE A 22 -10.17 20.01 11.23
CA ILE A 22 -8.80 19.71 10.81
C ILE A 22 -8.24 20.85 9.95
N PHE A 23 -9.00 21.31 8.96
CA PHE A 23 -8.56 22.40 8.09
C PHE A 23 -8.28 23.68 8.90
N ASN A 24 -9.18 24.05 9.82
CA ASN A 24 -9.04 25.24 10.68
C ASN A 24 -7.83 25.15 11.61
N THR A 25 -7.51 23.95 12.11
CA THR A 25 -6.30 23.72 12.92
C THR A 25 -5.03 24.10 12.16
N HIS A 26 -4.98 23.82 10.85
CA HIS A 26 -3.81 24.11 10.01
C HIS A 26 -3.91 25.43 9.24
N HIS A 27 -5.06 26.10 9.26
CA HIS A 27 -5.31 27.33 8.51
C HIS A 27 -4.29 28.46 8.79
N PRO A 28 -3.85 28.72 10.04
CA PRO A 28 -2.84 29.75 10.30
C PRO A 28 -1.50 29.49 9.60
N LEU A 29 -1.07 28.23 9.54
CA LEU A 29 0.18 27.88 8.85
C LEU A 29 0.02 27.93 7.34
N LEU A 30 -1.14 27.50 6.82
CA LEU A 30 -1.47 27.58 5.40
C LEU A 30 -1.48 29.03 4.90
N SER A 31 -2.12 29.95 5.63
CA SER A 31 -2.17 31.37 5.23
C SER A 31 -0.80 32.05 5.25
N GLN A 32 0.11 31.60 6.11
CA GLN A 32 1.45 32.16 6.24
C GLN A 32 2.49 31.53 5.31
N SER A 33 2.39 30.22 5.06
CA SER A 33 3.50 29.45 4.50
C SER A 33 3.17 28.70 3.20
N LEU A 34 1.92 28.66 2.75
CA LEU A 34 1.56 27.97 1.50
C LEU A 34 2.32 28.59 0.32
N SER A 35 3.23 27.82 -0.27
CA SER A 35 4.04 28.24 -1.41
C SER A 35 3.26 28.02 -2.71
N ASP A 36 3.37 28.99 -3.61
CA ASP A 36 2.80 28.96 -4.97
C ASP A 36 1.29 28.63 -5.04
N PRO A 37 0.41 29.54 -4.55
CA PRO A 37 -1.03 29.30 -4.52
C PRO A 37 -1.65 29.08 -5.90
N VAL A 38 -1.11 29.70 -6.95
CA VAL A 38 -1.63 29.56 -8.32
C VAL A 38 -1.38 28.14 -8.83
N SER A 39 -0.16 27.61 -8.73
CA SER A 39 0.12 26.24 -9.18
C SER A 39 -0.65 25.20 -8.39
N VAL A 40 -0.83 25.42 -7.07
CA VAL A 40 -1.68 24.57 -6.24
C VAL A 40 -3.14 24.62 -6.73
N ALA A 41 -3.68 25.81 -7.03
CA ALA A 41 -5.03 25.98 -7.57
C ALA A 41 -5.22 25.27 -8.92
N ILE A 42 -4.24 25.34 -9.83
CA ILE A 42 -4.28 24.62 -11.12
C ILE A 42 -4.42 23.11 -10.88
N MET A 43 -3.64 22.55 -9.95
CA MET A 43 -3.70 21.11 -9.67
C MET A 43 -5.03 20.73 -9.02
N LEU A 44 -5.55 21.55 -8.10
CA LEU A 44 -6.85 21.33 -7.48
C LEU A 44 -8.01 21.40 -8.47
N GLN A 45 -7.92 22.25 -9.48
CA GLN A 45 -8.91 22.31 -10.55
C GLN A 45 -8.90 21.01 -11.37
N ARG A 46 -7.70 20.48 -11.70
CA ARG A 46 -7.56 19.20 -12.40
C ARG A 46 -8.14 18.03 -11.60
N GLU A 47 -7.98 18.06 -10.28
CA GLU A 47 -8.55 17.09 -9.34
C GLU A 47 -10.05 17.37 -9.04
N SER A 48 -10.68 18.33 -9.74
CA SER A 48 -12.10 18.73 -9.59
C SER A 48 -12.50 19.19 -8.18
N VAL A 49 -11.53 19.66 -7.37
CA VAL A 49 -11.79 20.22 -6.03
C VAL A 49 -12.33 21.65 -6.14
N ILE A 50 -11.81 22.44 -7.09
CA ILE A 50 -12.24 23.81 -7.36
C ILE A 50 -12.66 23.99 -8.82
N ARG A 51 -13.49 25.01 -9.10
CA ARG A 51 -13.92 25.36 -10.46
C ARG A 51 -12.95 26.32 -11.13
N GLY A 52 -12.99 26.40 -12.46
CA GLY A 52 -12.16 27.34 -13.23
C GLY A 52 -12.37 28.81 -12.86
N GLN A 53 -13.58 29.20 -12.44
CA GLN A 53 -13.83 30.54 -11.93
C GLN A 53 -12.99 30.86 -10.68
N VAL A 54 -12.82 29.89 -9.79
CA VAL A 54 -11.99 30.06 -8.57
C VAL A 54 -10.53 30.21 -8.96
N LEU A 55 -10.04 29.39 -9.89
CA LEU A 55 -8.67 29.50 -10.39
C LEU A 55 -8.40 30.91 -10.97
N ALA A 56 -9.31 31.44 -11.80
CA ALA A 56 -9.18 32.79 -12.34
C ALA A 56 -9.17 33.87 -11.24
N SER A 57 -9.96 33.70 -10.17
CA SER A 57 -9.92 34.59 -9.00
C SER A 57 -8.57 34.53 -8.26
N VAL A 58 -7.96 33.35 -8.13
CA VAL A 58 -6.62 33.20 -7.53
C VAL A 58 -5.56 33.85 -8.43
N GLU A 59 -5.63 33.67 -9.74
CA GLU A 59 -4.68 34.27 -10.70
C GLU A 59 -4.77 35.80 -10.69
N SER A 60 -5.99 36.35 -10.68
CA SER A 60 -6.24 37.80 -10.67
C SER A 60 -5.86 38.50 -9.35
N ALA A 61 -5.70 37.78 -8.25
CA ALA A 61 -5.20 38.33 -6.98
C ALA A 61 -3.68 38.61 -7.00
N SER A 62 -3.00 38.31 -8.11
CA SER A 62 -1.60 38.67 -8.38
C SER A 62 -1.37 40.19 -8.35
N PRO A 63 -0.19 40.68 -7.92
CA PRO A 63 1.00 39.92 -7.48
C PRO A 63 1.02 39.60 -5.97
N SER A 64 -0.08 39.82 -5.24
CA SER A 64 -0.12 39.63 -3.79
C SER A 64 -0.29 38.16 -3.42
N VAL A 65 0.81 37.46 -3.13
CA VAL A 65 0.79 36.07 -2.64
C VAL A 65 -0.14 35.89 -1.42
N PRO A 66 -0.17 36.78 -0.42
CA PRO A 66 -1.15 36.69 0.67
C PRO A 66 -2.61 36.69 0.19
N ASN A 67 -2.97 37.56 -0.76
CA ASN A 67 -4.33 37.61 -1.29
C ASN A 67 -4.67 36.33 -2.08
N GLN A 68 -3.71 35.81 -2.85
CA GLN A 68 -3.88 34.54 -3.57
C GLN A 68 -4.15 33.37 -2.61
N ARG A 69 -3.43 33.32 -1.47
CA ARG A 69 -3.67 32.32 -0.42
C ARG A 69 -5.06 32.47 0.17
N GLU A 70 -5.46 33.69 0.53
CA GLU A 70 -6.77 33.95 1.13
C GLU A 70 -7.91 33.47 0.22
N VAL A 71 -7.87 33.85 -1.07
CA VAL A 71 -8.86 33.42 -2.07
C VAL A 71 -8.88 31.90 -2.21
N LEU A 72 -7.72 31.25 -2.29
CA LEU A 72 -7.62 29.80 -2.42
C LEU A 72 -8.16 29.08 -1.18
N LEU A 73 -7.75 29.50 0.02
CA LEU A 73 -8.14 28.85 1.27
C LEU A 73 -9.65 28.99 1.53
N ALA A 74 -10.24 30.15 1.21
CA ALA A 74 -11.69 30.32 1.26
C ALA A 74 -12.42 29.35 0.32
N ALA A 75 -11.89 29.13 -0.88
CA ALA A 75 -12.47 28.17 -1.82
C ALA A 75 -12.33 26.71 -1.37
N ILE A 76 -11.25 26.36 -0.68
CA ILE A 76 -11.07 25.02 -0.10
C ILE A 76 -12.11 24.76 0.99
N ILE A 77 -12.41 25.73 1.85
CA ILE A 77 -13.48 25.59 2.86
C ILE A 77 -14.80 25.22 2.18
N VAL A 78 -15.19 25.96 1.13
CA VAL A 78 -16.40 25.68 0.35
C VAL A 78 -16.37 24.28 -0.27
N ALA A 79 -15.21 23.85 -0.79
CA ALA A 79 -15.06 22.51 -1.36
C ALA A 79 -15.20 21.39 -0.31
N ILE A 80 -14.75 21.62 0.93
CA ILE A 80 -14.88 20.67 2.05
C ILE A 80 -16.34 20.60 2.52
N GLU A 81 -17.03 21.74 2.64
CA GLU A 81 -18.46 21.80 2.98
C GLU A 81 -19.33 21.03 1.97
N SER A 82 -18.95 21.08 0.69
CA SER A 82 -19.60 20.27 -0.35
C SER A 82 -19.24 18.79 -0.24
N LYS A 83 -17.96 18.47 -0.06
CA LYS A 83 -17.44 17.11 0.03
C LYS A 83 -16.26 17.05 0.99
N TYR A 84 -16.44 16.42 2.15
CA TYR A 84 -15.40 16.38 3.19
C TYR A 84 -14.07 15.77 2.72
N SER A 85 -14.11 14.84 1.76
CA SER A 85 -12.92 14.23 1.16
C SER A 85 -12.08 15.20 0.32
N SER A 86 -12.60 16.38 -0.02
CA SER A 86 -11.84 17.45 -0.68
C SER A 86 -10.62 17.86 0.15
N LEU A 87 -10.69 17.75 1.48
CA LEU A 87 -9.54 18.00 2.36
C LEU A 87 -8.41 17.01 2.11
N GLN A 88 -8.74 15.73 1.91
CA GLN A 88 -7.76 14.69 1.60
C GLN A 88 -7.08 14.95 0.25
N THR A 89 -7.87 15.29 -0.78
CA THR A 89 -7.33 15.65 -2.09
C THR A 89 -6.43 16.88 -1.99
N PHE A 90 -6.84 17.89 -1.21
CA PHE A 90 -6.02 19.08 -0.97
C PHE A 90 -4.69 18.74 -0.30
N ALA A 91 -4.70 17.92 0.75
CA ALA A 91 -3.49 17.47 1.42
C ALA A 91 -2.53 16.71 0.48
N SER A 92 -3.08 15.79 -0.34
CA SER A 92 -2.33 15.06 -1.37
C SER A 92 -1.71 15.98 -2.42
N VAL A 93 -2.45 17.01 -2.87
CA VAL A 93 -1.92 18.03 -3.78
C VAL A 93 -0.77 18.80 -3.15
N LEU A 94 -0.89 19.25 -1.89
CA LEU A 94 0.19 19.93 -1.18
C LEU A 94 1.46 19.08 -1.10
N CYS A 95 1.34 17.76 -0.92
CA CYS A 95 2.48 16.83 -0.90
C CYS A 95 3.28 16.80 -2.21
N LYS A 96 2.69 17.19 -3.34
CA LYS A 96 3.37 17.23 -4.65
C LYS A 96 4.26 18.47 -4.82
N PHE A 97 4.18 19.45 -3.93
CA PHE A 97 4.99 20.68 -3.97
C PHE A 97 6.02 20.66 -2.84
N THR A 98 7.31 20.76 -3.17
CA THR A 98 8.41 20.70 -2.20
C THR A 98 8.27 21.69 -1.05
N GLY A 99 7.78 22.91 -1.31
CA GLY A 99 7.54 23.93 -0.29
C GLY A 99 6.36 23.64 0.65
N ASN A 100 5.45 22.75 0.25
CA ASN A 100 4.22 22.45 0.97
C ASN A 100 4.19 21.02 1.54
N VAL A 101 5.17 20.16 1.23
CA VAL A 101 5.14 18.73 1.56
C VAL A 101 4.91 18.44 3.05
N LYS A 102 5.54 19.23 3.93
CA LYS A 102 5.36 19.10 5.39
C LYS A 102 3.91 19.40 5.80
N LEU A 103 3.33 20.48 5.28
CA LEU A 103 1.94 20.85 5.54
C LEU A 103 0.97 19.80 5.01
N GLY A 104 1.15 19.39 3.75
CA GLY A 104 0.33 18.34 3.13
C GLY A 104 0.38 17.04 3.94
N THR A 105 1.57 16.62 4.37
CA THR A 105 1.75 15.39 5.18
C THR A 105 1.05 15.47 6.52
N VAL A 106 1.11 16.62 7.20
CA VAL A 106 0.47 16.78 8.51
C VAL A 106 -1.05 16.78 8.38
N ILE A 107 -1.61 17.54 7.43
CA ILE A 107 -3.06 17.57 7.17
C ILE A 107 -3.55 16.17 6.77
N GLN A 108 -2.82 15.47 5.91
CA GLN A 108 -3.14 14.11 5.48
C GLN A 108 -3.21 13.16 6.69
N ARG A 109 -2.24 13.23 7.61
CA ARG A 109 -2.22 12.39 8.81
C ARG A 109 -3.41 12.65 9.71
N ASP A 110 -3.75 13.92 9.94
CA ASP A 110 -4.85 14.28 10.83
C ASP A 110 -6.20 13.89 10.22
N TYR A 111 -6.34 14.06 8.90
CA TYR A 111 -7.47 13.53 8.15
C TYR A 111 -7.56 12.01 8.28
N ASP A 112 -6.47 11.29 8.01
CA ASP A 112 -6.45 9.84 8.10
C ASP A 112 -6.76 9.36 9.53
N THR A 113 -6.31 10.06 10.57
CA THR A 113 -6.61 9.72 11.97
C THR A 113 -8.11 9.83 12.30
N GLN A 114 -8.81 10.78 11.68
CA GLN A 114 -10.24 11.04 11.94
C GLN A 114 -11.18 10.21 11.07
N PHE A 115 -10.73 9.84 9.87
CA PHE A 115 -11.57 9.23 8.83
C PHE A 115 -11.12 7.85 8.39
N SER A 116 -9.90 7.41 8.73
CA SER A 116 -9.50 6.03 8.48
C SER A 116 -10.10 5.13 9.55
N THR A 117 -10.91 4.18 9.13
CA THR A 117 -11.33 3.00 9.92
C THR A 117 -10.21 1.97 10.04
N ASP A 118 -8.97 2.36 9.72
CA ASP A 118 -7.89 1.45 9.35
C ASP A 118 -6.97 1.23 10.55
N GLU A 119 -7.25 0.16 11.31
CA GLU A 119 -6.33 -0.34 12.33
C GLU A 119 -5.00 -0.74 11.68
N PHE A 120 -3.89 -0.41 12.33
CA PHE A 120 -2.60 -0.98 11.98
C PHE A 120 -2.56 -2.43 12.50
N VAL A 121 -2.08 -3.35 11.67
CA VAL A 121 -1.72 -4.70 12.10
C VAL A 121 -0.21 -4.74 12.23
N ASN A 122 0.28 -5.06 13.42
CA ASN A 122 1.70 -5.33 13.63
C ASN A 122 1.98 -6.75 13.13
N ILE A 123 2.93 -6.88 12.21
CA ILE A 123 3.43 -8.19 11.78
C ILE A 123 4.67 -8.46 12.63
N GLU A 124 4.62 -9.48 13.48
CA GLU A 124 5.82 -10.03 14.12
C GLU A 124 6.59 -10.84 13.07
N MET A 125 7.85 -10.48 12.85
CA MET A 125 8.78 -11.32 12.13
C MET A 125 9.47 -12.23 13.14
N GLU A 126 9.12 -13.51 13.13
CA GLU A 126 9.92 -14.54 13.78
C GLU A 126 11.19 -14.74 12.94
N GLU A 127 12.37 -14.50 13.52
CA GLU A 127 13.62 -14.95 12.91
C GLU A 127 13.61 -16.48 12.91
N ASP A 128 13.49 -17.08 11.72
CA ASP A 128 13.76 -18.51 11.54
C ASP A 128 15.25 -18.77 11.84
N SER A 129 15.57 -18.96 13.13
CA SER A 129 16.85 -19.50 13.58
C SER A 129 16.89 -20.99 13.22
N SER A 130 17.07 -21.28 11.93
CA SER A 130 17.42 -22.61 11.46
C SER A 130 18.88 -22.90 11.85
N THR A 131 19.07 -23.44 13.04
CA THR A 131 20.21 -24.29 13.40
C THR A 131 19.77 -25.22 14.53
N GLY A 132 19.40 -26.44 14.15
CA GLY A 132 19.13 -27.50 15.10
C GLY A 132 20.39 -27.84 15.90
N THR A 133 20.42 -27.47 17.18
CA THR A 133 21.18 -28.21 18.19
C THR A 133 20.50 -28.06 19.55
N VAL A 134 19.91 -29.15 20.04
CA VAL A 134 19.32 -29.21 21.37
C VAL A 134 20.46 -29.27 22.39
N THR A 135 20.63 -28.20 23.18
CA THR A 135 21.34 -28.27 24.47
C THR A 135 20.49 -27.56 25.53
N PRO A 136 20.23 -28.19 26.69
CA PRO A 136 19.45 -27.57 27.74
C PRO A 136 20.32 -26.65 28.62
N SER A 137 19.70 -25.55 29.04
CA SER A 137 19.97 -24.74 30.25
C SER A 137 20.87 -23.50 30.12
N SER A 138 20.23 -22.31 30.15
CA SER A 138 20.61 -21.18 31.04
C SER A 138 19.46 -20.12 31.10
N PRO A 139 19.14 -19.47 32.25
CA PRO A 139 17.94 -18.62 32.40
C PRO A 139 18.05 -17.17 31.89
N HIS A 140 19.09 -16.82 31.14
CA HIS A 140 19.31 -15.43 30.70
C HIS A 140 19.73 -15.38 29.24
N THR A 141 18.75 -15.40 28.34
CA THR A 141 18.91 -15.01 26.95
C THR A 141 18.21 -13.66 26.74
N PRO A 142 18.88 -12.63 26.18
CA PRO A 142 18.19 -11.42 25.76
C PRO A 142 17.20 -11.81 24.67
N THR A 143 15.92 -11.50 24.87
CA THR A 143 14.89 -11.58 23.83
C THR A 143 15.41 -10.83 22.60
N ALA A 144 15.55 -11.54 21.47
CA ALA A 144 15.93 -10.92 20.20
C ALA A 144 14.97 -9.76 19.89
N PRO A 145 15.44 -8.66 19.28
CA PRO A 145 14.58 -7.53 18.98
C PRO A 145 13.57 -7.92 17.89
N THR A 146 12.34 -8.21 18.29
CA THR A 146 11.21 -8.35 17.36
C THR A 146 11.03 -7.01 16.64
N VAL A 147 11.23 -7.01 15.32
CA VAL A 147 10.99 -5.82 14.50
C VAL A 147 9.51 -5.81 14.13
N GLU A 148 8.73 -5.01 14.84
CA GLU A 148 7.32 -4.77 14.50
C GLU A 148 7.23 -3.80 13.32
N ILE A 149 6.66 -4.26 12.20
CA ILE A 149 6.38 -3.41 11.04
C ILE A 149 4.87 -3.12 11.02
N PRO A 150 4.44 -1.86 11.29
CA PRO A 150 3.03 -1.50 11.23
C PRO A 150 2.56 -1.50 9.77
N VAL A 151 1.66 -2.42 9.43
CA VAL A 151 1.04 -2.46 8.10
C VAL A 151 -0.42 -2.02 8.20
N ARG A 152 -0.82 -1.12 7.28
CA ARG A 152 -2.21 -0.67 7.18
C ARG A 152 -3.13 -1.82 6.77
N LYS A 153 -4.22 -2.05 7.52
CA LYS A 153 -5.19 -3.11 7.21
C LYS A 153 -5.86 -2.93 5.85
N SER A 154 -5.99 -1.72 5.32
CA SER A 154 -6.47 -1.46 3.95
C SER A 154 -5.58 -2.12 2.89
N LYS A 155 -4.28 -2.22 3.16
CA LYS A 155 -3.31 -2.92 2.28
C LYS A 155 -3.33 -4.43 2.44
N SER A 156 -3.89 -4.98 3.52
CA SER A 156 -4.00 -6.44 3.72
C SER A 156 -4.79 -7.14 2.60
N ARG A 157 -5.79 -6.45 2.02
CA ARG A 157 -6.57 -6.95 0.88
C ARG A 157 -5.71 -7.06 -0.38
N GLU A 158 -4.86 -6.06 -0.63
CA GLU A 158 -3.92 -6.06 -1.76
C GLU A 158 -2.91 -7.20 -1.60
N PHE A 159 -2.30 -7.36 -0.42
CA PHE A 159 -1.39 -8.48 -0.14
C PHE A 159 -2.05 -9.84 -0.29
N SER A 160 -3.28 -10.00 0.22
CA SER A 160 -4.06 -11.24 0.05
C SER A 160 -4.35 -11.52 -1.42
N SER A 161 -4.65 -10.49 -2.21
CA SER A 161 -4.86 -10.62 -3.66
C SER A 161 -3.60 -11.08 -4.38
N ILE A 162 -2.45 -10.50 -4.05
CA ILE A 162 -1.14 -10.87 -4.63
C ILE A 162 -0.80 -12.32 -4.26
N ARG A 163 -0.90 -12.69 -2.97
CA ARG A 163 -0.69 -14.07 -2.51
C ARG A 163 -1.62 -15.07 -3.20
N ALA A 164 -2.90 -14.73 -3.34
CA ALA A 164 -3.86 -15.57 -4.05
C ALA A 164 -3.53 -15.68 -5.54
N SER A 165 -2.95 -14.64 -6.15
CA SER A 165 -2.51 -14.68 -7.54
C SER A 165 -1.31 -15.61 -7.74
N LEU A 166 -0.29 -15.51 -6.87
CA LEU A 166 0.85 -16.43 -6.87
C LEU A 166 0.38 -17.88 -6.68
N ALA A 167 -0.46 -18.14 -5.68
CA ALA A 167 -0.98 -19.48 -5.43
C ALA A 167 -1.74 -20.06 -6.64
N ARG A 168 -2.54 -19.24 -7.33
CA ARG A 168 -3.24 -19.66 -8.56
C ARG A 168 -2.28 -19.94 -9.71
N MET A 169 -1.21 -19.16 -9.85
CA MET A 169 -0.20 -19.37 -10.89
C MET A 169 0.54 -20.67 -10.64
N ILE A 170 1.11 -20.84 -9.44
CA ILE A 170 1.81 -22.06 -9.02
C ILE A 170 0.90 -23.28 -9.25
N PHE A 171 -0.32 -23.27 -8.73
CA PHE A 171 -1.26 -24.39 -8.92
C PHE A 171 -1.49 -24.77 -10.39
N LYS A 172 -1.65 -23.78 -11.27
CA LYS A 172 -1.86 -24.02 -12.70
C LYS A 172 -0.62 -24.64 -13.35
N VAL A 173 0.56 -24.10 -13.05
CA VAL A 173 1.83 -24.58 -13.60
C VAL A 173 2.16 -25.97 -13.06
N SER A 174 2.09 -26.18 -11.74
CA SER A 174 2.25 -27.49 -11.09
C SER A 174 1.36 -28.57 -11.72
N LYS A 175 0.09 -28.22 -12.00
CA LYS A 175 -0.83 -29.11 -12.71
C LYS A 175 -0.38 -29.39 -14.14
N ALA A 176 0.08 -28.38 -14.87
CA ALA A 176 0.55 -28.54 -16.25
C ALA A 176 1.82 -29.41 -16.32
N ILE A 177 2.79 -29.20 -15.42
CA ILE A 177 4.00 -30.05 -15.28
C ILE A 177 3.59 -31.50 -15.03
N THR A 178 2.69 -31.72 -14.08
CA THR A 178 2.19 -33.07 -13.73
C THR A 178 1.50 -33.74 -14.92
N GLN A 179 0.75 -32.97 -15.73
CA GLN A 179 0.06 -33.48 -16.92
C GLN A 179 1.02 -33.78 -18.08
N LYS A 180 2.00 -32.90 -18.32
CA LYS A 180 3.05 -33.10 -19.32
C LYS A 180 3.93 -34.31 -18.97
N SER A 181 4.14 -34.53 -17.66
CA SER A 181 4.91 -35.65 -17.10
C SER A 181 6.29 -35.79 -17.75
N PRO A 182 7.16 -34.75 -17.67
CA PRO A 182 8.51 -34.82 -18.21
C PRO A 182 9.32 -35.97 -17.59
N PRO A 183 10.41 -36.40 -18.25
CA PRO A 183 11.26 -37.45 -17.68
C PRO A 183 11.79 -37.05 -16.29
N LEU A 184 11.50 -37.86 -15.28
CA LEU A 184 11.81 -37.54 -13.88
C LEU A 184 13.30 -37.26 -13.64
N ILE A 185 14.18 -38.01 -14.32
CA ILE A 185 15.63 -37.85 -14.21
C ILE A 185 16.07 -36.50 -14.76
N ASP A 186 15.52 -36.10 -15.91
CA ASP A 186 15.88 -34.84 -16.57
C ASP A 186 15.36 -33.65 -15.76
N LEU A 187 14.12 -33.72 -15.26
CA LEU A 187 13.54 -32.70 -14.39
C LEU A 187 14.37 -32.49 -13.12
N LYS A 188 14.74 -33.58 -12.42
CA LYS A 188 15.62 -33.49 -11.25
C LYS A 188 16.99 -32.89 -11.60
N SER A 189 17.55 -33.28 -12.74
CA SER A 189 18.87 -32.82 -13.19
C SER A 189 18.87 -31.32 -13.46
N LEU A 190 17.85 -30.81 -14.16
CA LEU A 190 17.68 -29.37 -14.40
C LEU A 190 17.60 -28.59 -13.07
N ILE A 191 16.75 -29.05 -12.13
CA ILE A 191 16.59 -28.37 -10.84
C ILE A 191 17.90 -28.39 -10.03
N CYS A 192 18.65 -29.50 -10.05
CA CYS A 192 19.96 -29.58 -9.38
C CYS A 192 21.02 -28.66 -10.02
N LEU A 193 20.96 -28.45 -11.34
CA LEU A 193 21.85 -27.52 -12.04
C LEU A 193 21.49 -26.06 -11.74
N PHE A 194 20.19 -25.77 -11.60
CA PHE A 194 19.70 -24.44 -11.22
C PHE A 194 20.07 -24.10 -9.77
N ASN A 195 19.79 -25.02 -8.84
CA ASN A 195 20.11 -24.85 -7.42
C ASN A 195 20.59 -26.18 -6.81
N SER A 196 21.90 -26.27 -6.54
CA SER A 196 22.53 -27.47 -6.01
C SER A 196 22.09 -27.84 -4.59
N ASP A 197 21.55 -26.89 -3.82
CA ASP A 197 21.13 -27.11 -2.43
C ASP A 197 19.88 -28.00 -2.36
N LEU A 198 19.12 -28.08 -3.47
CA LEU A 198 17.93 -28.92 -3.59
C LEU A 198 18.25 -30.39 -3.81
N LYS A 199 19.52 -30.74 -4.08
CA LYS A 199 19.92 -32.12 -4.36
C LYS A 199 19.51 -33.11 -3.27
N GLY A 200 19.58 -32.69 -2.00
CA GLY A 200 19.12 -33.50 -0.87
C GLY A 200 17.63 -33.77 -0.93
N LYS A 201 16.81 -32.71 -1.08
CA LYS A 201 15.33 -32.81 -1.19
C LYS A 201 14.92 -33.66 -2.40
N LEU A 202 15.59 -33.51 -3.54
CA LEU A 202 15.28 -34.22 -4.79
C LEU A 202 15.67 -35.71 -4.78
N ALA A 203 16.63 -36.10 -3.95
CA ALA A 203 17.02 -37.51 -3.81
C ALA A 203 15.87 -38.37 -3.27
N GLU A 204 15.01 -37.78 -2.43
CA GLU A 204 13.87 -38.45 -1.80
C GLU A 204 12.61 -38.50 -2.70
N CYS A 205 12.53 -37.66 -3.73
CA CYS A 205 11.39 -37.63 -4.64
C CYS A 205 11.34 -38.89 -5.51
N ASN A 206 10.19 -39.57 -5.60
CA ASN A 206 10.05 -40.78 -6.43
C ASN A 206 9.15 -40.59 -7.65
N ASP A 207 8.51 -39.44 -7.75
CA ASP A 207 7.54 -39.11 -8.79
C ASP A 207 7.54 -37.60 -9.11
N ILE A 208 6.81 -37.21 -10.14
CA ILE A 208 6.72 -35.80 -10.56
C ILE A 208 6.04 -34.94 -9.49
N SER A 209 5.06 -35.49 -8.77
CA SER A 209 4.32 -34.74 -7.74
C SER A 209 5.23 -34.31 -6.58
N SER A 210 6.11 -35.20 -6.13
CA SER A 210 7.09 -34.93 -5.08
C SER A 210 8.16 -33.93 -5.52
N VAL A 211 8.58 -33.95 -6.79
CA VAL A 211 9.47 -32.92 -7.35
C VAL A 211 8.76 -31.57 -7.46
N VAL A 212 7.50 -31.55 -7.89
CA VAL A 212 6.69 -30.32 -7.97
C VAL A 212 6.57 -29.65 -6.60
N HIS A 213 6.37 -30.40 -5.52
CA HIS A 213 6.38 -29.84 -4.16
C HIS A 213 7.71 -29.19 -3.77
N VAL A 214 8.84 -29.70 -4.26
CA VAL A 214 10.14 -29.04 -4.06
C VAL A 214 10.16 -27.70 -4.80
N ILE A 215 9.72 -27.66 -6.06
CA ILE A 215 9.65 -26.41 -6.84
C ILE A 215 8.74 -25.38 -6.15
N GLU A 216 7.57 -25.81 -5.68
CA GLU A 216 6.60 -24.96 -4.98
C GLU A 216 7.19 -24.32 -3.71
N GLY A 217 8.00 -25.07 -2.97
CA GLY A 217 8.64 -24.59 -1.74
C GLY A 217 9.77 -23.58 -1.97
N GLU A 218 10.34 -23.54 -3.17
CA GLU A 218 11.41 -22.59 -3.53
C GLU A 218 10.86 -21.30 -4.16
N CYS A 219 9.59 -21.29 -4.59
CA CYS A 219 8.97 -20.11 -5.17
C CYS A 219 8.47 -19.14 -4.08
N SER A 220 8.68 -17.84 -4.31
CA SER A 220 8.22 -16.75 -3.45
C SER A 220 7.49 -15.68 -4.25
N LEU A 221 7.02 -14.63 -3.57
CA LEU A 221 6.41 -13.47 -4.25
C LEU A 221 7.37 -12.69 -5.13
N THR A 222 8.67 -12.77 -4.85
CA THR A 222 9.72 -12.00 -5.52
C THR A 222 10.62 -12.85 -6.41
N ASP A 223 10.52 -14.17 -6.29
CA ASP A 223 11.38 -15.11 -7.01
C ASP A 223 10.55 -16.31 -7.45
N ILE A 224 10.43 -16.48 -8.76
CA ILE A 224 9.74 -17.58 -9.43
C ILE A 224 10.63 -18.19 -10.53
N GLU A 225 11.92 -17.87 -10.55
CA GLU A 225 12.82 -18.15 -11.66
C GLU A 225 13.01 -19.65 -11.90
N LEU A 226 13.01 -20.45 -10.82
CA LEU A 226 13.03 -21.91 -10.92
C LEU A 226 11.79 -22.44 -11.66
N LEU A 227 10.61 -21.89 -11.36
CA LEU A 227 9.37 -22.32 -12.00
C LEU A 227 9.35 -21.95 -13.49
N GLU A 228 9.85 -20.75 -13.83
CA GLU A 228 9.98 -20.28 -15.22
C GLU A 228 10.95 -21.18 -16.00
N THR A 229 12.13 -21.47 -15.43
CA THR A 229 13.14 -22.35 -16.04
C THR A 229 12.57 -23.73 -16.37
N VAL A 230 11.80 -24.33 -15.45
CA VAL A 230 11.16 -25.63 -15.66
C VAL A 230 10.08 -25.56 -16.75
N VAL A 231 9.29 -24.49 -16.78
CA VAL A 231 8.25 -24.33 -17.80
C VAL A 231 8.84 -24.17 -19.20
N GLU A 232 9.91 -23.39 -19.33
CA GLU A 232 10.59 -23.15 -20.61
C GLU A 232 11.27 -24.42 -21.14
N GLU A 233 12.05 -25.11 -20.31
CA GLU A 233 12.83 -26.28 -20.75
C GLU A 233 11.95 -27.47 -21.14
N PHE A 234 10.83 -27.67 -20.44
CA PHE A 234 9.93 -28.81 -20.67
C PHE A 234 8.72 -28.50 -21.54
N GLU A 235 8.64 -27.27 -22.09
CA GLU A 235 7.55 -26.79 -22.94
C GLU A 235 6.17 -27.10 -22.34
N VAL A 236 5.95 -26.60 -21.12
CA VAL A 236 4.74 -26.82 -20.31
C VAL A 236 3.70 -25.70 -20.51
#